data_AF-A0A1M6UE52-F1
#
_entry.id   AF-A0A1M6UE52-F1
#
_cell.length_a   1.000
_cell.length_b   1.000
_cell.length_c   1.000
_cell.angle_alpha   90.00
_cell.angle_beta   90.00
_cell.angle_gamma   90.00
#
_symmetry.space_group_name_H-M   'P 1'
#
loop_
_entity.id
_entity.type
_entity.pdbx_description
1 polymer ?
#
loop_
_entity_poly.entity_id
_entity_poly.type
_entity_poly.pdbx_seq_one_letter_code
_entity_poly.pdbx_strand_id
1 'polypeptide(L)'
;MKEKITLRILSDGGEKFFGKGVAQLLHYVDAEGSLNMAAKRMNLSYSKAWNMLNKAEEELGFHFVERTSGGKNGGGSVLTAEGRRFVDQFDTFQEDVEKTVKDLFVQSFLFDNRYSFENITNHNRLVVVRGGGDIATGTIHRLHRCGYRVLILECEKPTAIRRKVSFCEAVYDDTAEVEAVTCRRAADLEACEAIWQQGEIPLLVDAGGDVLRKLQPSAVIDAILAKKNLGTNRSMAPLTIALGPGFEAGKDVDYVVETMRGHKLGRIIEAGYAMANTGIPGDIKGYGRERVIHAPVTGIIRNVAEISDMVEKDQTLAYIGDTPVRATLTGVLRGIIRDGFEVKQGLKIADIDPRGSEQGNCFTISDKARCIAGGVLEILLRSPGAGK
;
A
#
# COMPACT_ATOMS: atom_id res chain seq x y z
N MET A 1 -14.27 -16.42 -23.86
CA MET A 1 -13.14 -17.14 -24.49
C MET A 1 -12.52 -18.04 -23.41
N LYS A 2 -11.99 -19.24 -23.72
CA LYS A 2 -11.23 -20.05 -22.75
C LYS A 2 -9.76 -20.06 -23.18
N GLU A 3 -8.86 -19.42 -22.42
CA GLU A 3 -7.44 -19.52 -22.69
C GLU A 3 -6.86 -20.88 -22.29
N LYS A 4 -5.90 -21.37 -23.08
CA LYS A 4 -5.06 -22.52 -22.73
C LYS A 4 -3.62 -22.17 -23.07
N ILE A 5 -2.81 -21.95 -22.04
CA ILE A 5 -1.39 -21.63 -22.17
C ILE A 5 -0.60 -22.94 -22.03
N THR A 6 0.52 -23.05 -22.72
CA THR A 6 1.41 -24.21 -22.58
C THR A 6 2.85 -23.75 -22.63
N LEU A 7 3.53 -23.85 -21.49
CA LEU A 7 4.95 -23.55 -21.40
C LEU A 7 5.80 -24.70 -21.98
N ARG A 8 6.77 -24.34 -22.81
CA ARG A 8 7.72 -25.26 -23.45
C ARG A 8 9.11 -24.63 -23.39
N ILE A 9 10.11 -25.44 -23.03
CA ILE A 9 11.51 -25.04 -23.11
C ILE A 9 12.11 -25.71 -24.33
N LEU A 10 12.78 -24.91 -25.15
CA LEU A 10 13.39 -25.30 -26.41
C LEU A 10 14.92 -25.20 -26.25
N SER A 11 15.64 -26.08 -26.93
CA SER A 11 17.09 -25.96 -27.08
C SER A 11 17.43 -24.82 -28.02
N ASP A 12 18.71 -24.46 -28.10
CA ASP A 12 19.20 -23.44 -29.03
C ASP A 12 18.89 -23.79 -30.50
N GLY A 13 18.79 -25.08 -30.81
CA GLY A 13 18.34 -25.59 -32.11
C GLY A 13 16.83 -25.50 -32.36
N GLY A 14 16.05 -24.98 -31.40
CA GLY A 14 14.59 -24.84 -31.49
C GLY A 14 13.83 -26.14 -31.23
N GLU A 15 14.47 -27.19 -30.73
CA GLU A 15 13.79 -28.43 -30.39
C GLU A 15 13.26 -28.40 -28.96
N LYS A 16 11.98 -28.75 -28.76
CA LYS A 16 11.44 -28.90 -27.41
C LYS A 16 12.14 -30.05 -26.68
N PHE A 17 12.69 -29.75 -25.50
CA PHE A 17 13.22 -30.77 -24.59
C PHE A 17 12.46 -30.84 -23.26
N PHE A 18 11.88 -29.73 -22.78
CA PHE A 18 11.14 -29.70 -21.51
C PHE A 18 9.78 -29.00 -21.60
N GLY A 19 8.91 -29.30 -20.64
CA GLY A 19 7.61 -28.67 -20.44
C GLY A 19 6.70 -29.56 -19.59
N LYS A 20 5.41 -29.21 -19.50
CA LYS A 20 4.41 -29.91 -18.66
C LYS A 20 4.43 -31.46 -18.73
N GLY A 21 4.69 -32.03 -19.90
CA GLY A 21 4.76 -33.48 -20.07
C GLY A 21 5.95 -34.13 -19.36
N VAL A 22 7.13 -33.51 -19.39
CA VAL A 22 8.32 -34.05 -18.72
C VAL A 22 8.23 -33.80 -17.22
N ALA A 23 7.78 -32.61 -16.80
CA ALA A 23 7.51 -32.31 -15.39
C ALA A 23 6.51 -33.32 -14.77
N GLN A 24 5.39 -33.57 -15.44
CA GLN A 24 4.39 -34.55 -14.98
C GLN A 24 4.95 -35.97 -14.87
N LEU A 25 5.80 -36.38 -15.80
CA LEU A 25 6.48 -37.67 -15.75
C LEU A 25 7.35 -37.77 -14.50
N LEU A 26 8.12 -36.72 -14.20
CA LEU A 26 9.01 -36.66 -13.05
C LEU A 26 8.25 -36.65 -11.72
N HIS A 27 7.11 -35.97 -11.62
CA HIS A 27 6.24 -36.09 -10.43
C HIS A 27 5.72 -37.51 -10.21
N TYR A 28 5.37 -38.23 -11.28
CA TYR A 28 4.94 -39.61 -11.13
C TYR A 28 6.11 -40.55 -10.79
N VAL A 29 7.31 -40.31 -11.34
CA VAL A 29 8.51 -41.02 -10.92
C VAL A 29 8.73 -40.80 -9.42
N ASP A 30 8.58 -39.57 -8.96
CA ASP A 30 8.77 -39.22 -7.56
C ASP A 30 7.76 -39.90 -6.63
N ALA A 31 6.48 -39.92 -7.04
CA ALA A 31 5.41 -40.54 -6.27
C ALA A 31 5.46 -42.08 -6.27
N GLU A 32 5.94 -42.69 -7.36
CA GLU A 32 5.83 -44.13 -7.59
C GLU A 32 7.17 -44.88 -7.49
N GLY A 33 8.29 -44.17 -7.45
CA GLY A 33 9.64 -44.74 -7.42
C GLY A 33 10.01 -45.54 -8.67
N SER A 34 9.28 -45.36 -9.78
CA SER A 34 9.49 -46.12 -11.02
C SER A 34 9.08 -45.35 -12.27
N LEU A 35 10.02 -45.20 -13.20
CA LEU A 35 9.75 -44.61 -14.51
C LEU A 35 8.77 -45.44 -15.35
N ASN A 36 8.73 -46.76 -15.16
CA ASN A 36 7.78 -47.62 -15.88
C ASN A 36 6.35 -47.41 -15.39
N MET A 37 6.16 -47.26 -14.07
CA MET A 37 4.84 -46.96 -13.51
C MET A 37 4.38 -45.55 -13.92
N ALA A 38 5.28 -44.57 -13.85
CA ALA A 38 5.02 -43.21 -14.31
C ALA A 38 4.62 -43.16 -15.80
N ALA A 39 5.33 -43.91 -16.66
CA ALA A 39 5.00 -44.04 -18.07
C ALA A 39 3.59 -44.63 -18.27
N LYS A 40 3.25 -45.72 -17.57
CA LYS A 40 1.92 -46.34 -17.64
C LYS A 40 0.82 -45.37 -17.18
N ARG A 41 1.05 -44.62 -16.10
CA ARG A 41 0.10 -43.62 -15.58
C ARG A 41 -0.16 -42.48 -16.57
N MET A 42 0.83 -42.16 -17.40
CA MET A 42 0.71 -41.20 -18.49
C MET A 42 0.19 -41.80 -19.81
N ASN A 43 -0.15 -43.10 -19.84
CA ASN A 43 -0.48 -43.84 -21.06
C ASN A 43 0.64 -43.75 -22.13
N LEU A 44 1.90 -43.81 -21.70
CA LEU A 44 3.08 -43.81 -22.55
C LEU A 44 3.76 -45.19 -22.55
N SER A 45 4.40 -45.54 -23.66
CA SER A 45 5.35 -46.65 -23.64
C SER A 45 6.58 -46.26 -22.81
N TYR A 46 7.19 -47.25 -22.14
CA TYR A 46 8.42 -47.04 -21.39
C TYR A 46 9.51 -46.36 -22.24
N SER A 47 9.72 -46.83 -23.47
CA SER A 47 10.69 -46.25 -24.40
C SER A 47 10.41 -44.77 -24.72
N LYS A 48 9.13 -44.37 -24.79
CA LYS A 48 8.78 -42.97 -25.03
C LYS A 48 9.06 -42.09 -23.82
N ALA A 49 8.69 -42.54 -22.61
CA ALA A 49 9.02 -41.83 -21.37
C ALA A 49 10.54 -41.71 -21.18
N TRP A 50 11.28 -42.77 -21.50
CA TRP A 50 12.73 -42.80 -21.49
C TRP A 50 13.35 -41.79 -22.45
N ASN A 51 12.89 -41.75 -23.70
CA ASN A 51 13.41 -40.80 -24.69
C ASN A 51 13.12 -39.35 -24.31
N MET A 52 11.93 -39.07 -23.73
CA MET A 52 11.60 -37.74 -23.21
C MET A 52 12.55 -37.30 -22.10
N LEU A 53 12.85 -38.21 -21.16
CA LEU A 53 13.77 -37.96 -20.05
C LEU A 53 15.19 -37.74 -20.54
N ASN A 54 15.72 -38.68 -21.34
CA ASN A 54 17.09 -38.59 -21.86
C ASN A 54 17.34 -37.32 -22.66
N LYS A 55 16.36 -36.90 -23.48
CA LYS A 55 16.47 -35.65 -24.23
C LYS A 55 16.58 -34.44 -23.31
N ALA A 56 15.81 -34.42 -22.22
CA ALA A 56 15.90 -33.35 -21.24
C ALA A 56 17.24 -33.36 -20.48
N GLU A 57 17.75 -34.54 -20.12
CA GLU A 57 19.04 -34.70 -19.45
C GLU A 57 20.22 -34.29 -20.35
N GLU A 58 20.19 -34.63 -21.64
CA GLU A 58 21.22 -34.26 -22.62
C GLU A 58 21.33 -32.74 -22.78
N GLU A 59 20.20 -32.05 -22.90
CA GLU A 59 20.16 -30.58 -23.06
C GLU A 59 20.53 -29.84 -21.77
N LEU A 60 20.23 -30.42 -20.60
CA LEU A 60 20.48 -29.78 -19.30
C LEU A 60 21.83 -30.16 -18.67
N GLY A 61 22.47 -31.22 -19.14
CA GLY A 61 23.77 -31.68 -18.65
C GLY A 61 23.74 -32.35 -17.27
N PHE A 62 22.57 -32.74 -16.76
CA PHE A 62 22.43 -33.46 -15.49
C PHE A 62 21.34 -34.54 -15.56
N HIS A 63 21.39 -35.50 -14.63
CA HIS A 63 20.40 -36.57 -14.54
C HIS A 63 19.27 -36.21 -13.58
N PHE A 64 18.02 -36.40 -14.02
CA PHE A 64 16.85 -36.19 -13.19
C PHE A 64 16.59 -37.35 -12.23
N VAL A 65 17.03 -38.57 -12.59
CA VAL A 65 16.74 -39.78 -11.81
C VAL A 65 18.00 -40.60 -11.50
N GLU A 66 18.10 -41.08 -10.27
CA GLU A 66 18.99 -42.17 -9.89
C GLU A 66 18.30 -43.51 -10.18
N ARG A 67 19.02 -44.43 -10.80
CA ARG A 67 18.51 -45.75 -11.15
C ARG A 67 19.15 -46.82 -10.29
N THR A 68 18.34 -47.64 -9.66
CA THR A 68 18.80 -48.86 -8.97
C THR A 68 18.67 -50.02 -9.94
N SER A 69 19.80 -50.64 -10.32
CA SER A 69 19.80 -51.86 -11.13
C SER A 69 19.25 -53.04 -10.32
N GLY A 70 18.15 -53.66 -10.76
CA GLY A 70 17.56 -54.81 -10.09
C GLY A 70 16.90 -55.78 -11.07
N GLY A 71 17.24 -57.08 -10.95
CA GLY A 71 16.83 -58.20 -11.81
C GLY A 71 15.32 -58.50 -11.86
N LYS A 72 14.90 -59.76 -11.62
CA LYS A 72 13.56 -60.30 -12.00
C LYS A 72 12.30 -59.50 -11.60
N ASN A 73 12.40 -58.49 -10.72
CA ASN A 73 11.28 -57.64 -10.27
C ASN A 73 11.37 -56.15 -10.68
N GLY A 74 12.34 -55.76 -11.53
CA GLY A 74 12.44 -54.40 -12.10
C GLY A 74 13.24 -53.41 -11.24
N GLY A 75 14.04 -52.56 -11.89
CA GLY A 75 14.81 -51.50 -11.24
C GLY A 75 13.96 -50.29 -10.83
N GLY A 76 14.41 -49.56 -9.81
CA GLY A 76 13.79 -48.34 -9.31
C GLY A 76 14.27 -47.08 -10.04
N SER A 77 13.49 -46.01 -9.96
CA SER A 77 13.87 -44.67 -10.43
C SER A 77 13.41 -43.64 -9.41
N VAL A 78 14.35 -42.92 -8.80
CA VAL A 78 14.08 -41.87 -7.79
C VAL A 78 14.68 -40.57 -8.28
N LEU A 79 14.00 -39.44 -8.05
CA LEU A 79 14.55 -38.14 -8.44
C LEU A 79 15.87 -37.84 -7.71
N THR A 80 16.84 -37.30 -8.45
CA THR A 80 18.02 -36.67 -7.85
C THR A 80 17.60 -35.38 -7.13
N ALA A 81 18.44 -34.90 -6.21
CA ALA A 81 18.20 -33.62 -5.54
C ALA A 81 18.12 -32.45 -6.55
N GLU A 82 18.96 -32.49 -7.59
CA GLU A 82 18.96 -31.50 -8.68
C GLU A 82 17.71 -31.62 -9.55
N GLY A 83 17.31 -32.84 -9.90
CA GLY A 83 16.10 -33.11 -10.67
C GLY A 83 14.84 -32.62 -9.97
N ARG A 84 14.71 -32.87 -8.65
CA ARG A 84 13.61 -32.34 -7.84
C ARG A 84 13.60 -30.82 -7.84
N ARG A 85 14.75 -30.19 -7.55
CA ARG A 85 14.87 -28.72 -7.53
C ARG A 85 14.47 -28.09 -8.86
N PHE A 86 14.88 -28.69 -9.98
CA PHE A 86 14.51 -28.19 -11.31
C PHE A 86 13.01 -28.28 -11.57
N VAL A 87 12.37 -29.41 -11.19
CA VAL A 87 10.93 -29.58 -11.33
C VAL A 87 10.17 -28.54 -10.49
N ASP A 88 10.55 -28.36 -9.22
CA ASP A 88 9.92 -27.38 -8.33
C ASP A 88 10.05 -25.94 -8.87
N GLN A 89 11.23 -25.60 -9.42
CA GLN A 89 11.46 -24.31 -10.08
C GLN A 89 10.62 -24.14 -11.34
N PHE A 90 10.50 -25.20 -12.16
CA PHE A 90 9.68 -25.19 -13.35
C PHE A 90 8.20 -25.00 -13.01
N ASP A 91 7.69 -25.67 -11.98
CA ASP A 91 6.29 -25.53 -11.57
C ASP A 91 5.99 -24.13 -11.05
N THR A 92 6.86 -23.59 -10.18
CA THR A 92 6.75 -22.22 -9.69
C THR A 92 6.71 -21.23 -10.86
N PHE A 93 7.65 -21.38 -11.81
CA PHE A 93 7.70 -20.52 -12.99
C PHE A 93 6.47 -20.70 -13.90
N GLN A 94 5.97 -21.92 -14.07
CA GLN A 94 4.76 -22.18 -14.85
C GLN A 94 3.54 -21.54 -14.22
N GLU A 95 3.39 -21.59 -12.90
CA GLU A 95 2.31 -20.91 -12.17
C GLU A 95 2.38 -19.38 -12.33
N ASP A 96 3.56 -18.79 -12.21
CA ASP A 96 3.78 -17.35 -12.41
C ASP A 96 3.44 -16.92 -13.84
N VAL A 97 3.85 -17.71 -14.85
CA VAL A 97 3.53 -17.47 -16.26
C VAL A 97 2.03 -17.61 -16.50
N GLU A 98 1.39 -18.68 -16.01
CA GLU A 98 -0.05 -18.90 -16.18
C GLU A 98 -0.87 -17.76 -15.56
N LYS A 99 -0.51 -17.33 -14.36
CA LYS A 99 -1.14 -16.18 -13.68
C LYS A 99 -0.96 -14.90 -14.48
N THR A 100 0.28 -14.58 -14.85
CA THR A 100 0.61 -13.35 -15.58
C THR A 100 -0.09 -13.29 -16.93
N VAL A 101 -0.03 -14.37 -17.70
CA VAL A 101 -0.66 -14.41 -19.02
C VAL A 101 -2.18 -14.41 -18.92
N LYS A 102 -2.78 -15.04 -17.90
CA LYS A 102 -4.22 -14.95 -17.66
C LYS A 102 -4.66 -13.51 -17.41
N ASP A 103 -3.93 -12.79 -16.57
CA ASP A 103 -4.20 -11.37 -16.30
C ASP A 103 -4.06 -10.55 -17.59
N LEU A 104 -2.96 -10.74 -18.34
CA LEU A 104 -2.74 -10.09 -19.64
C LEU A 104 -3.79 -10.44 -20.70
N PHE A 105 -4.29 -11.68 -20.71
CA PHE A 105 -5.25 -12.15 -21.69
C PHE A 105 -6.63 -11.53 -21.47
N VAL A 106 -7.09 -11.48 -20.21
CA VAL A 106 -8.30 -10.74 -19.83
C VAL A 106 -8.18 -9.27 -20.25
N GLN A 107 -7.01 -8.66 -19.98
CA GLN A 107 -6.72 -7.27 -20.32
C GLN A 107 -6.67 -7.01 -21.84
N SER A 108 -6.16 -7.95 -22.63
CA SER A 108 -5.89 -7.74 -24.07
C SER A 108 -7.01 -8.21 -25.00
N PHE A 109 -7.84 -9.16 -24.58
CA PHE A 109 -8.78 -9.84 -25.50
C PHE A 109 -10.23 -9.87 -25.04
N LEU A 110 -10.55 -9.50 -23.80
CA LEU A 110 -11.93 -9.49 -23.27
C LEU A 110 -12.51 -8.07 -23.12
N PHE A 111 -12.00 -7.11 -23.90
CA PHE A 111 -12.27 -5.66 -23.79
C PHE A 111 -13.70 -5.27 -23.36
N ASP A 112 -13.74 -4.56 -22.23
CA ASP A 112 -14.49 -3.31 -22.09
C ASP A 112 -13.45 -2.17 -22.18
N ASN A 113 -13.77 -1.09 -22.90
CA ASN A 113 -12.85 -0.15 -23.58
C ASN A 113 -11.96 0.78 -22.70
N ARG A 114 -11.32 0.31 -21.62
CA ARG A 114 -10.65 1.20 -20.63
C ARG A 114 -9.22 0.87 -20.19
N TYR A 115 -8.49 -0.05 -20.83
CA TYR A 115 -7.17 -0.46 -20.31
C TYR A 115 -6.11 -0.64 -21.41
N SER A 116 -5.08 0.23 -21.42
CA SER A 116 -3.86 0.12 -22.24
C SER A 116 -2.74 -0.59 -21.48
N PHE A 117 -1.67 -1.02 -22.18
CA PHE A 117 -0.53 -1.73 -21.56
C PHE A 117 0.23 -0.89 -20.51
N GLU A 118 0.21 0.45 -20.64
CA GLU A 118 0.70 1.38 -19.60
C GLU A 118 -0.17 1.40 -18.34
N ASN A 119 -1.43 0.98 -18.42
CA ASN A 119 -2.33 0.86 -17.27
C ASN A 119 -2.11 -0.41 -16.44
N ILE A 120 -1.37 -1.41 -16.96
CA ILE A 120 -1.13 -2.71 -16.32
C ILE A 120 -0.06 -2.62 -15.22
N THR A 121 1.04 -1.88 -15.47
CA THR A 121 2.01 -1.54 -14.41
C THR A 121 1.43 -0.58 -13.37
N ASN A 122 0.38 0.15 -13.76
CA ASN A 122 -0.29 1.19 -12.97
C ASN A 122 -1.41 0.66 -12.05
N HIS A 123 -2.16 -0.38 -12.45
CA HIS A 123 -3.19 -1.01 -11.59
C HIS A 123 -2.57 -1.77 -10.42
N ASN A 124 -1.42 -2.43 -10.63
CA ASN A 124 -0.71 -3.12 -9.56
C ASN A 124 -0.09 -2.14 -8.53
N ARG A 125 -0.10 -0.83 -8.84
CA ARG A 125 0.40 0.26 -7.99
C ARG A 125 -0.69 1.23 -7.54
N LEU A 126 -1.97 0.91 -7.72
CA LEU A 126 -3.06 1.73 -7.18
C LEU A 126 -3.14 1.54 -5.66
N VAL A 127 -2.82 2.60 -4.93
CA VAL A 127 -2.93 2.65 -3.47
C VAL A 127 -4.01 3.66 -3.10
N VAL A 128 -4.98 3.21 -2.31
CA VAL A 128 -6.01 4.09 -1.77
C VAL A 128 -5.63 4.50 -0.35
N VAL A 129 -5.61 5.80 -0.08
CA VAL A 129 -5.35 6.35 1.26
C VAL A 129 -6.64 6.97 1.78
N ARG A 130 -7.17 6.46 2.89
CA ARG A 130 -8.30 7.05 3.60
C ARG A 130 -7.79 8.14 4.55
N GLY A 131 -8.26 9.36 4.38
CA GLY A 131 -7.79 10.54 5.10
C GLY A 131 -6.69 11.30 4.35
N GLY A 132 -6.83 12.63 4.29
CA GLY A 132 -5.91 13.57 3.62
C GLY A 132 -5.29 14.61 4.56
N GLY A 133 -5.34 14.41 5.88
CA GLY A 133 -4.76 15.35 6.85
C GLY A 133 -3.23 15.41 6.87
N ASP A 134 -2.65 16.20 7.78
CA ASP A 134 -1.19 16.45 7.90
C ASP A 134 -0.34 15.16 7.94
N ILE A 135 -0.72 14.17 8.75
CA ILE A 135 0.03 12.91 8.83
C ILE A 135 -0.13 12.07 7.55
N ALA A 136 -1.35 12.01 7.00
CA ALA A 136 -1.63 11.29 5.77
C ALA A 136 -0.85 11.87 4.58
N THR A 137 -0.73 13.20 4.53
CA THR A 137 -0.05 13.93 3.47
C THR A 137 1.39 13.46 3.28
N GLY A 138 2.13 13.16 4.35
CA GLY A 138 3.48 12.61 4.22
C GLY A 138 3.52 11.25 3.53
N THR A 139 2.54 10.39 3.79
CA THR A 139 2.39 9.08 3.13
C THR A 139 2.00 9.28 1.67
N ILE A 140 0.93 10.03 1.41
CA ILE A 140 0.42 10.32 0.06
C ILE A 140 1.52 10.91 -0.83
N HIS A 141 2.21 11.95 -0.35
CA HIS A 141 3.29 12.60 -1.06
C HIS A 141 4.42 11.62 -1.39
N ARG A 142 4.87 10.82 -0.42
CA ARG A 142 5.96 9.85 -0.66
C ARG A 142 5.57 8.80 -1.70
N LEU A 143 4.36 8.25 -1.61
CA LEU A 143 3.89 7.24 -2.56
C LEU A 143 3.78 7.80 -3.97
N HIS A 144 3.20 8.98 -4.14
CA HIS A 144 3.14 9.67 -5.43
C HIS A 144 4.55 9.90 -6.02
N ARG A 145 5.49 10.39 -5.21
CA ARG A 145 6.89 10.60 -5.62
C ARG A 145 7.63 9.30 -5.96
N CYS A 146 7.17 8.16 -5.44
CA CYS A 146 7.69 6.83 -5.80
C CYS A 146 6.96 6.22 -7.02
N GLY A 147 6.06 6.96 -7.67
CA GLY A 147 5.36 6.51 -8.88
C GLY A 147 4.18 5.58 -8.61
N TYR A 148 3.62 5.58 -7.40
CA TYR A 148 2.34 4.93 -7.13
C TYR A 148 1.19 5.81 -7.65
N ARG A 149 0.15 5.18 -8.18
CA ARG A 149 -1.14 5.85 -8.40
C ARG A 149 -1.84 5.93 -7.07
N VAL A 150 -1.97 7.14 -6.53
CA VAL A 150 -2.61 7.36 -5.22
C VAL A 150 -4.00 7.94 -5.44
N LEU A 151 -5.00 7.38 -4.76
CA LEU A 151 -6.34 7.99 -4.61
C LEU A 151 -6.56 8.29 -3.14
N ILE A 152 -6.97 9.52 -2.83
CA ILE A 152 -7.38 9.91 -1.47
C ILE A 152 -8.89 9.73 -1.34
N LEU A 153 -9.34 9.05 -0.29
CA LEU A 153 -10.75 9.04 0.11
C LEU A 153 -10.91 9.89 1.37
N GLU A 154 -11.87 10.80 1.36
CA GLU A 154 -12.08 11.74 2.47
C GLU A 154 -13.57 11.91 2.80
N CYS A 155 -13.86 12.42 3.99
CA CYS A 155 -15.21 12.83 4.37
C CYS A 155 -15.60 14.20 3.79
N GLU A 156 -16.88 14.57 3.87
CA GLU A 156 -17.39 15.83 3.32
C GLU A 156 -16.85 17.07 4.03
N LYS A 157 -16.51 16.96 5.31
CA LYS A 157 -16.07 18.07 6.15
C LYS A 157 -14.81 17.69 6.94
N PRO A 158 -13.67 17.46 6.27
CA PRO A 158 -12.45 17.06 6.95
C PRO A 158 -11.91 18.20 7.82
N THR A 159 -11.22 17.84 8.90
CA THR A 159 -10.59 18.81 9.79
C THR A 159 -9.08 18.76 9.66
N ALA A 160 -8.46 19.91 9.37
CA ALA A 160 -7.02 20.09 9.45
C ALA A 160 -6.68 21.39 10.19
N ILE A 161 -5.63 21.33 11.00
CA ILE A 161 -5.06 22.52 11.67
C ILE A 161 -3.86 23.01 10.87
N ARG A 162 -2.95 22.11 10.50
CA ARG A 162 -1.85 22.39 9.58
C ARG A 162 -2.34 22.33 8.12
N ARG A 163 -3.26 23.25 7.79
CA ARG A 163 -3.99 23.29 6.51
C ARG A 163 -3.06 23.44 5.30
N LYS A 164 -2.00 24.25 5.43
CA LYS A 164 -1.00 24.48 4.37
C LYS A 164 -0.18 23.24 3.98
N VAL A 165 -0.33 22.12 4.70
CA VAL A 165 0.34 20.84 4.43
C VAL A 165 -0.63 19.66 4.56
N SER A 166 -1.92 19.88 4.25
CA SER A 166 -2.96 18.85 4.32
C SER A 166 -3.73 18.78 3.00
N PHE A 167 -3.62 17.66 2.27
CA PHE A 167 -4.33 17.47 1.00
C PHE A 167 -5.86 17.47 1.14
N CYS A 168 -6.41 17.23 2.34
CA CYS A 168 -7.84 17.28 2.58
C CYS A 168 -8.46 18.69 2.38
N GLU A 169 -7.66 19.77 2.33
CA GLU A 169 -8.18 21.10 1.99
C GLU A 169 -8.75 21.15 0.56
N ALA A 170 -8.34 20.24 -0.34
CA ALA A 170 -8.93 20.11 -1.67
C ALA A 170 -10.44 19.79 -1.62
N VAL A 171 -10.96 19.24 -0.51
CA VAL A 171 -12.42 19.07 -0.35
C VAL A 171 -13.17 20.40 -0.41
N TYR A 172 -12.53 21.47 0.08
CA TYR A 172 -13.11 22.81 0.17
C TYR A 172 -12.68 23.74 -0.97
N ASP A 173 -11.41 23.66 -1.38
CA ASP A 173 -10.79 24.60 -2.34
C ASP A 173 -10.60 24.00 -3.74
N ASP A 174 -11.21 22.82 -3.99
CA ASP A 174 -11.03 21.93 -5.15
C ASP A 174 -9.60 21.42 -5.38
N THR A 175 -8.59 22.11 -4.85
CA THR A 175 -7.18 21.74 -4.96
C THR A 175 -6.42 22.01 -3.66
N ALA A 176 -5.34 21.27 -3.46
CA ALA A 176 -4.36 21.54 -2.41
C ALA A 176 -2.97 21.17 -2.91
N GLU A 177 -2.02 22.08 -2.80
CA GLU A 177 -0.62 21.86 -3.17
C GLU A 177 0.27 21.75 -1.93
N VAL A 178 1.11 20.73 -1.89
CA VAL A 178 2.10 20.52 -0.82
C VAL A 178 3.42 20.07 -1.44
N GLU A 179 4.48 20.85 -1.22
CA GLU A 179 5.83 20.56 -1.73
C GLU A 179 5.85 20.22 -3.26
N ALA A 180 5.17 21.05 -4.06
CA ALA A 180 5.02 20.89 -5.52
C ALA A 180 4.27 19.63 -5.99
N VAL A 181 3.53 18.99 -5.09
CA VAL A 181 2.57 17.92 -5.43
C VAL A 181 1.15 18.48 -5.27
N THR A 182 0.36 18.37 -6.33
CA THR A 182 -1.01 18.85 -6.37
C THR A 182 -2.00 17.71 -6.15
N CYS A 183 -2.90 17.91 -5.20
CA CYS A 183 -4.10 17.12 -4.99
C CYS A 183 -5.30 17.88 -5.57
N ARG A 184 -6.20 17.19 -6.26
CA ARG A 184 -7.42 17.74 -6.83
C ARG A 184 -8.64 16.91 -6.46
N ARG A 185 -9.71 17.58 -6.08
CA ARG A 185 -11.02 16.97 -5.84
C ARG A 185 -11.61 16.47 -7.15
N ALA A 186 -11.94 15.19 -7.17
CA ALA A 186 -12.63 14.52 -8.26
C ALA A 186 -14.14 14.45 -7.96
N ALA A 187 -14.97 14.54 -8.99
CA ALA A 187 -16.41 14.31 -8.86
C ALA A 187 -16.75 12.81 -8.89
N ASP A 188 -15.98 12.03 -9.66
CA ASP A 188 -16.17 10.61 -9.89
C ASP A 188 -14.86 9.94 -10.33
N LEU A 189 -14.93 8.65 -10.67
CA LEU A 189 -13.79 7.86 -11.10
C LEU A 189 -13.25 8.24 -12.49
N GLU A 190 -14.06 8.84 -13.36
CA GLU A 190 -13.60 9.30 -14.67
C GLU A 190 -12.74 10.56 -14.49
N ALA A 191 -13.19 11.47 -13.64
CA ALA A 191 -12.39 12.62 -13.22
C ALA A 191 -11.09 12.19 -12.54
N CYS A 192 -11.08 11.11 -11.74
CA CYS A 192 -9.83 10.58 -11.18
C CYS A 192 -8.81 10.20 -12.26
N GLU A 193 -9.26 9.55 -13.34
CA GLU A 193 -8.38 9.16 -14.46
C GLU A 193 -7.75 10.38 -15.14
N ALA A 194 -8.56 11.41 -15.41
CA ALA A 194 -8.06 12.65 -15.99
C ALA A 194 -7.02 13.35 -15.08
N ILE A 195 -7.23 13.34 -13.76
CA ILE A 195 -6.30 13.94 -12.79
C ILE A 195 -4.97 13.19 -12.76
N TRP A 196 -4.99 11.85 -12.74
CA TRP A 196 -3.76 11.05 -12.80
C TRP A 196 -2.98 11.28 -14.09
N GLN A 197 -3.65 11.44 -15.23
CA GLN A 197 -3.00 11.74 -16.51
C GLN A 197 -2.26 13.08 -16.51
N GLN A 198 -2.69 14.02 -15.65
CA GLN A 198 -2.02 15.30 -15.44
C GLN A 198 -0.86 15.22 -14.42
N GLY A 199 -0.60 14.04 -13.85
CA GLY A 199 0.42 13.84 -12.82
C GLY A 199 0.00 14.31 -11.42
N GLU A 200 -1.27 14.63 -11.23
CA GLU A 200 -1.84 15.08 -9.96
C GLU A 200 -2.45 13.90 -9.15
N ILE A 201 -2.82 14.16 -7.90
CA ILE A 201 -3.43 13.17 -7.00
C ILE A 201 -4.94 13.44 -6.89
N PRO A 202 -5.82 12.52 -7.33
CA PRO A 202 -7.24 12.66 -7.10
C PRO A 202 -7.64 12.45 -5.64
N LEU A 203 -8.61 13.22 -5.20
CA LEU A 203 -9.32 13.07 -3.94
C LEU A 203 -10.82 12.90 -4.21
N LEU A 204 -11.42 11.84 -3.66
CA LEU A 204 -12.86 11.63 -3.67
C LEU A 204 -13.45 11.82 -2.27
N VAL A 205 -14.62 12.45 -2.22
CA VAL A 205 -15.43 12.50 -1.01
C VAL A 205 -16.23 11.19 -0.93
N ASP A 206 -15.66 10.21 -0.24
CA ASP A 206 -16.21 8.86 -0.03
C ASP A 206 -15.71 8.32 1.31
N ALA A 207 -16.36 8.74 2.38
CA ALA A 207 -15.98 8.33 3.73
C ALA A 207 -16.14 6.81 3.95
N GLY A 208 -17.07 6.17 3.25
CA GLY A 208 -17.38 4.74 3.38
C GLY A 208 -16.38 3.84 2.64
N GLY A 209 -15.74 4.34 1.60
CA GLY A 209 -14.91 3.55 0.70
C GLY A 209 -15.75 2.71 -0.27
N ASP A 210 -16.91 3.22 -0.68
CA ASP A 210 -17.81 2.53 -1.61
C ASP A 210 -17.13 2.24 -2.96
N VAL A 211 -16.22 3.12 -3.39
CA VAL A 211 -15.47 2.95 -4.66
C VAL A 211 -14.48 1.79 -4.62
N LEU A 212 -14.09 1.30 -3.44
CA LEU A 212 -13.06 0.25 -3.28
C LEU A 212 -13.46 -1.05 -3.99
N ARG A 213 -14.75 -1.41 -3.97
CA ARG A 213 -15.25 -2.63 -4.62
C ARG A 213 -15.04 -2.61 -6.14
N LYS A 214 -15.16 -1.42 -6.73
CA LYS A 214 -15.01 -1.20 -8.17
C LYS A 214 -13.54 -1.04 -8.57
N LEU A 215 -12.75 -0.37 -7.73
CA LEU A 215 -11.34 -0.09 -8.01
C LEU A 215 -10.40 -1.28 -7.74
N GLN A 216 -10.72 -2.10 -6.74
CA GLN A 216 -9.88 -3.21 -6.29
C GLN A 216 -8.38 -2.84 -6.17
N PRO A 217 -8.04 -1.84 -5.33
CA PRO A 217 -6.66 -1.37 -5.21
C PRO A 217 -5.73 -2.46 -4.65
N SER A 218 -4.44 -2.36 -4.94
CA SER A 218 -3.45 -3.31 -4.40
C SER A 218 -3.23 -3.12 -2.90
N ALA A 219 -3.41 -1.89 -2.40
CA ALA A 219 -3.41 -1.61 -0.97
C ALA A 219 -4.40 -0.51 -0.56
N VAL A 220 -4.92 -0.64 0.66
CA VAL A 220 -5.69 0.41 1.36
C VAL A 220 -4.95 0.82 2.63
N ILE A 221 -4.75 2.12 2.79
CA ILE A 221 -4.07 2.71 3.95
C ILE A 221 -5.08 3.56 4.71
N ASP A 222 -5.36 3.23 5.97
CA ASP A 222 -6.11 4.10 6.88
C ASP A 222 -5.16 5.12 7.51
N ALA A 223 -5.26 6.36 7.04
CA ALA A 223 -4.54 7.51 7.54
C ALA A 223 -5.49 8.55 8.16
N ILE A 224 -6.68 8.13 8.62
CA ILE A 224 -7.67 9.01 9.24
C ILE A 224 -7.21 9.45 10.64
N LEU A 225 -6.44 8.59 11.34
CA LEU A 225 -5.98 8.80 12.72
C LEU A 225 -7.12 9.10 13.72
N ALA A 226 -8.27 8.46 13.55
CA ALA A 226 -9.42 8.60 14.43
C ALA A 226 -9.20 8.02 15.85
N LYS A 227 -8.09 7.29 16.08
CA LYS A 227 -7.75 6.58 17.33
C LYS A 227 -8.71 5.44 17.69
N LYS A 228 -9.59 5.09 16.76
CA LYS A 228 -10.53 3.98 16.77
C LYS A 228 -10.76 3.55 15.32
N ASN A 229 -11.05 2.28 15.12
CA ASN A 229 -11.41 1.78 13.80
C ASN A 229 -12.79 2.33 13.38
N LEU A 230 -12.85 3.04 12.25
CA LEU A 230 -14.07 3.60 11.66
C LEU A 230 -14.63 2.75 10.51
N GLY A 231 -14.17 1.50 10.37
CA GLY A 231 -14.66 0.53 9.40
C GLY A 231 -13.59 -0.01 8.46
N THR A 232 -12.32 0.43 8.56
CA THR A 232 -11.23 -0.20 7.79
C THR A 232 -11.03 -1.63 8.25
N ASN A 233 -10.97 -2.56 7.29
CA ASN A 233 -10.76 -3.97 7.58
C ASN A 233 -9.97 -4.68 6.46
N ARG A 234 -9.40 -5.84 6.75
CA ARG A 234 -8.58 -6.66 5.83
C ARG A 234 -9.25 -7.07 4.52
N SER A 235 -10.57 -7.00 4.40
CA SER A 235 -11.26 -7.34 3.14
C SER A 235 -11.29 -6.19 2.11
N MET A 236 -10.86 -4.99 2.50
CA MET A 236 -10.90 -3.80 1.63
C MET A 236 -9.88 -3.83 0.49
N ALA A 237 -8.79 -4.56 0.63
CA ALA A 237 -7.75 -4.76 -0.38
C ALA A 237 -6.89 -5.99 -0.02
N PRO A 238 -6.09 -6.53 -0.96
CA PRO A 238 -5.12 -7.59 -0.67
C PRO A 238 -4.11 -7.23 0.44
N LEU A 239 -3.83 -5.94 0.61
CA LEU A 239 -2.99 -5.40 1.67
C LEU A 239 -3.67 -4.21 2.35
N THR A 240 -3.76 -4.26 3.67
CA THR A 240 -4.35 -3.20 4.49
C THR A 240 -3.37 -2.72 5.55
N ILE A 241 -3.19 -1.40 5.63
CA ILE A 241 -2.25 -0.75 6.54
C ILE A 241 -3.03 0.30 7.34
N ALA A 242 -2.82 0.41 8.64
CA ALA A 242 -3.35 1.52 9.43
C ALA A 242 -2.24 2.35 10.08
N LEU A 243 -2.46 3.65 10.20
CA LEU A 243 -1.52 4.57 10.84
C LEU A 243 -1.97 4.87 12.27
N GLY A 244 -1.20 4.39 13.24
CA GLY A 244 -1.36 4.73 14.65
C GLY A 244 -2.42 3.91 15.39
N PRO A 245 -2.87 4.38 16.57
CA PRO A 245 -3.73 3.61 17.45
C PRO A 245 -5.15 3.44 16.91
N GLY A 246 -5.87 2.44 17.42
CA GLY A 246 -7.26 2.14 17.08
C GLY A 246 -7.46 0.89 16.23
N PHE A 247 -6.37 0.21 15.88
CA PHE A 247 -6.34 -0.99 15.05
C PHE A 247 -5.44 -2.06 15.64
N GLU A 248 -5.84 -3.32 15.51
CA GLU A 248 -5.04 -4.50 15.81
C GLU A 248 -4.44 -5.10 14.52
N ALA A 249 -3.12 -5.04 14.35
CA ALA A 249 -2.40 -5.70 13.27
C ALA A 249 -2.58 -7.23 13.35
N GLY A 250 -2.79 -7.86 12.19
CA GLY A 250 -3.12 -9.27 12.04
C GLY A 250 -4.61 -9.59 12.17
N LYS A 251 -5.43 -8.66 12.68
CA LYS A 251 -6.87 -8.85 12.91
C LYS A 251 -7.72 -7.83 12.15
N ASP A 252 -7.59 -6.55 12.49
CA ASP A 252 -8.33 -5.48 11.83
C ASP A 252 -7.72 -5.14 10.48
N VAL A 253 -6.38 -5.07 10.43
CA VAL A 253 -5.57 -4.78 9.24
C VAL A 253 -4.36 -5.70 9.20
N ASP A 254 -3.66 -5.79 8.07
CA ASP A 254 -2.46 -6.63 7.97
C ASP A 254 -1.29 -6.02 8.75
N TYR A 255 -1.12 -4.70 8.68
CA TYR A 255 -0.06 -3.98 9.37
C TYR A 255 -0.53 -2.70 10.03
N VAL A 256 0.10 -2.34 11.15
CA VAL A 256 -0.02 -1.02 11.76
C VAL A 256 1.34 -0.33 11.74
N VAL A 257 1.37 0.96 11.44
CA VAL A 257 2.59 1.79 11.54
C VAL A 257 2.51 2.66 12.78
N GLU A 258 3.56 2.63 13.62
CA GLU A 258 3.63 3.43 14.84
C GLU A 258 3.71 4.93 14.51
N THR A 259 2.88 5.73 15.18
CA THR A 259 2.78 7.19 14.98
C THR A 259 3.15 7.99 16.23
N MET A 260 3.43 7.34 17.35
CA MET A 260 3.96 8.01 18.55
C MET A 260 5.39 8.49 18.30
N ARG A 261 5.69 9.73 18.69
CA ARG A 261 7.08 10.24 18.62
C ARG A 261 7.96 9.46 19.61
N GLY A 262 9.17 9.14 19.19
CA GLY A 262 10.15 8.40 19.98
C GLY A 262 10.90 7.37 19.12
N HIS A 263 11.65 6.49 19.78
CA HIS A 263 12.50 5.49 19.12
C HIS A 263 11.74 4.50 18.21
N LYS A 264 10.41 4.38 18.37
CA LYS A 264 9.58 3.46 17.59
C LYS A 264 8.79 4.14 16.48
N LEU A 265 8.92 5.46 16.29
CA LEU A 265 8.17 6.18 15.26
C LEU A 265 8.42 5.57 13.88
N GLY A 266 7.35 5.32 13.11
CA GLY A 266 7.42 4.71 11.78
C GLY A 266 7.66 3.20 11.78
N ARG A 267 7.81 2.56 12.95
CA ARG A 267 8.00 1.10 13.04
C ARG A 267 6.75 0.36 12.56
N ILE A 268 7.00 -0.73 11.82
CA ILE A 268 5.97 -1.68 11.37
C ILE A 268 5.62 -2.63 12.52
N ILE A 269 4.32 -2.81 12.73
CA ILE A 269 3.72 -3.71 13.70
C ILE A 269 2.94 -4.76 12.91
N GLU A 270 3.38 -6.01 13.01
CA GLU A 270 2.78 -7.15 12.29
C GLU A 270 1.73 -7.88 13.13
N ALA A 271 1.79 -7.72 14.46
CA ALA A 271 0.82 -8.24 15.40
C ALA A 271 0.64 -7.27 16.59
N GLY A 272 -0.61 -7.00 16.96
CA GLY A 272 -0.96 -6.13 18.08
C GLY A 272 -1.19 -4.67 17.69
N TYR A 273 -0.99 -3.74 18.64
CA TYR A 273 -1.43 -2.35 18.53
C TYR A 273 -0.26 -1.36 18.53
N ALA A 274 -0.43 -0.23 17.86
CA ALA A 274 0.40 0.95 18.10
C ALA A 274 0.18 1.51 19.51
N MET A 275 1.12 2.32 19.99
CA MET A 275 1.01 2.99 21.28
C MET A 275 -0.27 3.83 21.37
N ALA A 276 -0.98 3.71 22.50
CA ALA A 276 -2.18 4.49 22.76
C ALA A 276 -1.89 6.00 22.71
N ASN A 277 -2.86 6.77 22.22
CA ASN A 277 -2.75 8.22 22.20
C ASN A 277 -2.71 8.77 23.63
N THR A 278 -1.57 9.35 24.03
CA THR A 278 -1.39 9.99 25.33
C THR A 278 -2.18 11.29 25.48
N GLY A 279 -2.65 11.87 24.37
CA GLY A 279 -3.31 13.19 24.35
C GLY A 279 -2.37 14.36 24.65
N ILE A 280 -1.09 14.08 24.91
CA ILE A 280 -0.06 15.08 25.17
C ILE A 280 0.71 15.30 23.88
N PRO A 281 0.67 16.51 23.30
CA PRO A 281 1.50 16.83 22.16
C PRO A 281 2.99 16.76 22.56
N GLY A 282 3.87 16.21 21.70
CA GLY A 282 5.31 16.12 21.98
C GLY A 282 6.01 17.45 22.31
N ASP A 283 7.04 17.42 23.13
CA ASP A 283 7.74 18.62 23.60
C ASP A 283 8.44 19.38 22.46
N ILE A 284 8.28 20.71 22.43
CA ILE A 284 9.12 21.63 21.65
C ILE A 284 9.56 22.76 22.58
N LYS A 285 10.87 22.91 22.83
CA LYS A 285 11.45 23.93 23.74
C LYS A 285 10.86 23.92 25.17
N GLY A 286 10.45 22.77 25.69
CA GLY A 286 9.81 22.62 27.00
C GLY A 286 8.29 22.74 26.97
N TYR A 287 7.69 22.98 25.79
CA TYR A 287 6.26 23.20 25.64
C TYR A 287 5.55 22.00 24.99
N GLY A 288 4.65 21.38 25.75
CA GLY A 288 3.84 20.22 25.32
C GLY A 288 2.38 20.56 25.04
N ARG A 289 1.56 20.69 26.10
CA ARG A 289 0.13 20.99 25.97
C ARG A 289 -0.15 22.43 25.57
N GLU A 290 0.66 23.35 26.07
CA GLU A 290 0.41 24.79 25.94
C GLU A 290 0.43 25.26 24.48
N ARG A 291 1.19 24.63 23.60
CA ARG A 291 1.18 24.96 22.16
C ARG A 291 -0.13 24.64 21.45
N VAL A 292 -0.94 23.75 21.99
CA VAL A 292 -2.18 23.30 21.34
C VAL A 292 -3.38 24.02 21.95
N ILE A 293 -4.11 24.74 21.11
CA ILE A 293 -5.28 25.51 21.52
C ILE A 293 -6.55 24.73 21.16
N HIS A 294 -7.48 24.69 22.09
CA HIS A 294 -8.78 24.04 21.94
C HIS A 294 -9.90 25.08 21.98
N ALA A 295 -11.02 24.80 21.28
CA ALA A 295 -12.17 25.68 21.22
C ALA A 295 -12.75 25.91 22.63
N PRO A 296 -12.81 27.16 23.13
CA PRO A 296 -13.38 27.47 24.44
C PRO A 296 -14.90 27.25 24.51
N VAL A 297 -15.59 27.39 23.37
CA VAL A 297 -17.05 27.24 23.23
C VAL A 297 -17.37 26.55 21.91
N THR A 298 -18.60 26.04 21.79
CA THR A 298 -19.13 25.53 20.52
C THR A 298 -19.66 26.69 19.67
N GLY A 299 -19.35 26.71 18.38
CA GLY A 299 -19.86 27.72 17.45
C GLY A 299 -19.07 27.77 16.14
N ILE A 300 -19.34 28.80 15.34
CA ILE A 300 -18.62 29.05 14.09
C ILE A 300 -17.37 29.88 14.42
N ILE A 301 -16.20 29.39 14.01
CA ILE A 301 -14.94 30.11 14.20
C ILE A 301 -14.75 31.18 13.11
N ARG A 302 -14.26 32.35 13.50
CA ARG A 302 -13.82 33.44 12.62
C ARG A 302 -12.37 33.78 12.93
N ASN A 303 -11.46 33.39 12.05
CA ASN A 303 -10.04 33.62 12.18
C ASN A 303 -9.71 35.10 11.97
N VAL A 304 -8.78 35.62 12.77
CA VAL A 304 -8.21 36.97 12.63
C VAL A 304 -6.68 36.96 12.54
N ALA A 305 -6.06 35.79 12.73
CA ALA A 305 -4.67 35.51 12.49
C ALA A 305 -4.53 34.41 11.42
N GLU A 306 -3.42 34.41 10.70
CA GLU A 306 -3.14 33.48 9.61
C GLU A 306 -2.02 32.49 9.97
N ILE A 307 -2.02 31.35 9.27
CA ILE A 307 -0.94 30.37 9.40
C ILE A 307 0.36 31.06 8.98
N SER A 308 1.42 30.84 9.76
CA SER A 308 2.75 31.47 9.68
C SER A 308 2.89 32.83 10.36
N ASP A 309 1.83 33.44 10.87
CA ASP A 309 1.96 34.69 11.66
C ASP A 309 2.82 34.47 12.90
N MET A 310 3.64 35.48 13.24
CA MET A 310 4.21 35.60 14.56
C MET A 310 3.14 36.14 15.50
N VAL A 311 2.87 35.42 16.59
CA VAL A 311 1.84 35.79 17.57
C VAL A 311 2.44 35.96 18.95
N GLU A 312 1.94 36.93 19.70
CA GLU A 312 2.27 37.13 21.10
C GLU A 312 1.31 36.36 22.00
N LYS A 313 1.77 35.93 23.17
CA LYS A 313 0.88 35.36 24.20
C LYS A 313 -0.28 36.33 24.48
N ASP A 314 -1.47 35.77 24.66
CA ASP A 314 -2.75 36.46 24.87
C ASP A 314 -3.30 37.26 23.66
N GLN A 315 -2.55 37.35 22.55
CA GLN A 315 -3.05 37.88 21.28
C GLN A 315 -4.28 37.09 20.81
N THR A 316 -5.28 37.78 20.28
CA THR A 316 -6.48 37.12 19.73
C THR A 316 -6.18 36.53 18.36
N LEU A 317 -6.40 35.22 18.21
CA LEU A 317 -6.17 34.47 16.98
C LEU A 317 -7.44 34.29 16.15
N ALA A 318 -8.57 34.15 16.83
CA ALA A 318 -9.88 33.94 16.25
C ALA A 318 -10.98 34.33 17.24
N TYR A 319 -12.23 34.34 16.77
CA TYR A 319 -13.43 34.45 17.58
C TYR A 319 -14.32 33.23 17.33
N ILE A 320 -15.04 32.76 18.36
CA ILE A 320 -16.14 31.80 18.19
C ILE A 320 -17.38 32.48 18.78
N GLY A 321 -18.28 32.93 17.90
CA GLY A 321 -19.25 33.96 18.28
C GLY A 321 -18.53 35.21 18.80
N ASP A 322 -18.89 35.66 20.00
CA ASP A 322 -18.23 36.80 20.67
C ASP A 322 -17.03 36.39 21.55
N THR A 323 -16.74 35.09 21.66
CA THR A 323 -15.69 34.59 22.55
C THR A 323 -14.32 34.62 21.86
N PRO A 324 -13.32 35.36 22.36
CA PRO A 324 -11.99 35.38 21.77
C PRO A 324 -11.22 34.08 22.04
N VAL A 325 -10.57 33.56 21.01
CA VAL A 325 -9.58 32.48 21.08
C VAL A 325 -8.20 33.12 21.15
N ARG A 326 -7.53 32.99 22.30
CA ARG A 326 -6.24 33.65 22.56
C ARG A 326 -5.06 32.70 22.38
N ALA A 327 -3.94 33.25 21.93
CA ALA A 327 -2.66 32.58 21.91
C ALA A 327 -2.22 32.23 23.33
N THR A 328 -1.86 30.98 23.55
CA THR A 328 -1.40 30.46 24.84
C THR A 328 0.08 30.75 25.11
N LEU A 329 0.86 31.02 24.06
CA LEU A 329 2.28 31.34 24.13
C LEU A 329 2.71 32.19 22.91
N THR A 330 3.85 32.88 23.04
CA THR A 330 4.48 33.63 21.95
C THR A 330 5.21 32.67 21.00
N GLY A 331 4.99 32.80 19.70
CA GLY A 331 5.63 31.96 18.69
C GLY A 331 4.98 32.06 17.31
N VAL A 332 5.23 31.08 16.45
CA VAL A 332 4.63 31.03 15.11
C VAL A 332 3.31 30.28 15.17
N LEU A 333 2.23 30.86 14.65
CA LEU A 333 0.97 30.16 14.44
C LEU A 333 1.13 29.10 13.34
N ARG A 334 1.51 27.89 13.73
CA ARG A 334 1.84 26.79 12.82
C ARG A 334 0.62 26.23 12.10
N GLY A 335 -0.54 26.35 12.72
CA GLY A 335 -1.79 25.91 12.12
C GLY A 335 -2.98 26.45 12.90
N ILE A 336 -4.07 26.67 12.17
CA ILE A 336 -5.37 27.05 12.69
C ILE A 336 -6.44 26.40 11.82
N ILE A 337 -7.52 25.92 12.44
CA ILE A 337 -8.66 25.30 11.74
C ILE A 337 -9.28 26.29 10.75
N ARG A 338 -9.99 25.77 9.75
CA ARG A 338 -10.55 26.56 8.66
C ARG A 338 -11.51 27.64 9.20
N ASP A 339 -11.41 28.82 8.61
CA ASP A 339 -12.34 29.92 8.88
C ASP A 339 -13.77 29.50 8.51
N GLY A 340 -14.75 29.91 9.31
CA GLY A 340 -16.15 29.52 9.13
C GLY A 340 -16.49 28.08 9.51
N PHE A 341 -15.54 27.29 10.03
CA PHE A 341 -15.81 25.92 10.46
C PHE A 341 -16.62 25.87 11.77
N GLU A 342 -17.57 24.95 11.85
CA GLU A 342 -18.34 24.70 13.07
C GLU A 342 -17.52 23.84 14.03
N VAL A 343 -17.07 24.43 15.14
CA VAL A 343 -16.25 23.75 16.15
C VAL A 343 -17.09 23.38 17.36
N LYS A 344 -16.81 22.23 17.96
CA LYS A 344 -17.32 21.85 19.28
C LYS A 344 -16.35 22.30 20.36
N GLN A 345 -16.87 22.68 21.52
CA GLN A 345 -16.02 22.97 22.70
C GLN A 345 -15.04 21.82 22.95
N GLY A 346 -13.78 22.16 23.21
CA GLY A 346 -12.70 21.20 23.43
C GLY A 346 -12.11 20.60 22.15
N LEU A 347 -12.64 20.91 20.96
CA LEU A 347 -12.02 20.53 19.69
C LEU A 347 -10.67 21.23 19.55
N LYS A 348 -9.65 20.51 19.07
CA LYS A 348 -8.35 21.11 18.75
C LYS A 348 -8.49 22.06 17.56
N ILE A 349 -8.11 23.33 17.73
CA ILE A 349 -8.33 24.36 16.69
C ILE A 349 -7.05 25.09 16.24
N ALA A 350 -5.99 25.13 17.05
CA ALA A 350 -4.73 25.75 16.64
C ALA A 350 -3.50 25.07 17.26
N ASP A 351 -2.33 25.32 16.69
CA ASP A 351 -1.02 24.88 17.18
C ASP A 351 0.01 26.00 16.97
N ILE A 352 0.75 26.36 18.02
CA ILE A 352 1.81 27.38 17.98
C ILE A 352 3.18 26.72 18.15
N ASP A 353 4.14 27.00 17.28
CA ASP A 353 5.53 26.59 17.48
C ASP A 353 6.28 27.72 18.23
N PRO A 354 6.83 27.48 19.44
CA PRO A 354 7.56 28.49 20.20
C PRO A 354 8.88 28.91 19.55
N ARG A 355 9.29 28.29 18.44
CA ARG A 355 10.53 28.61 17.72
C ARG A 355 10.20 29.52 16.53
N GLY A 356 10.41 30.82 16.72
CA GLY A 356 10.25 31.82 15.65
C GLY A 356 11.04 31.52 14.37
N SER A 357 12.21 30.91 14.49
CA SER A 357 13.07 30.51 13.35
C SER A 357 12.45 29.46 12.44
N GLU A 358 11.43 28.73 12.91
CA GLU A 358 10.84 27.60 12.19
C GLU A 358 9.61 27.98 11.36
N GLN A 359 9.41 29.27 11.07
CA GLN A 359 8.25 29.78 10.32
C GLN A 359 8.04 29.05 8.98
N GLY A 360 9.12 28.72 8.27
CA GLY A 360 9.07 27.94 7.03
C GLY A 360 8.46 26.54 7.18
N ASN A 361 8.52 25.93 8.37
CA ASN A 361 7.93 24.61 8.63
C ASN A 361 6.39 24.60 8.64
N CYS A 362 5.74 25.76 8.52
CA CYS A 362 4.30 25.83 8.31
C CYS A 362 3.90 25.21 6.95
N PHE A 363 4.82 25.20 5.98
CA PHE A 363 4.59 24.81 4.59
C PHE A 363 5.27 23.51 4.18
N THR A 364 5.91 22.81 5.13
CA THR A 364 6.63 21.57 4.86
C THR A 364 6.07 20.37 5.61
N ILE A 365 6.17 19.21 4.97
CA ILE A 365 5.77 17.92 5.53
C ILE A 365 6.68 17.61 6.72
N SER A 366 6.08 17.35 7.88
CA SER A 366 6.84 17.12 9.11
C SER A 366 7.75 15.89 9.04
N ASP A 367 8.85 15.95 9.78
CA ASP A 367 9.72 14.81 10.11
C ASP A 367 8.92 13.55 10.48
N LYS A 368 7.88 13.73 11.29
CA LYS A 368 7.00 12.67 11.76
C LYS A 368 6.23 12.03 10.62
N ALA A 369 5.57 12.83 9.79
CA ALA A 369 4.81 12.33 8.66
C ALA A 369 5.73 11.62 7.64
N ARG A 370 6.95 12.15 7.42
CA ARG A 370 7.97 11.52 6.58
C ARG A 370 8.44 10.16 7.14
N CYS A 371 8.63 10.05 8.45
CA CYS A 371 9.05 8.81 9.08
C CYS A 371 7.96 7.72 8.98
N ILE A 372 6.70 8.08 9.26
CA ILE A 372 5.54 7.19 9.11
C ILE A 372 5.41 6.71 7.66
N ALA A 373 5.55 7.62 6.69
CA ALA A 373 5.53 7.29 5.27
C ALA A 373 6.63 6.29 4.87
N GLY A 374 7.76 6.26 5.59
CA GLY A 374 8.82 5.27 5.41
C GLY A 374 8.37 3.87 5.76
N GLY A 375 7.74 3.69 6.92
CA GLY A 375 7.18 2.39 7.32
C GLY A 375 6.13 1.89 6.34
N VAL A 376 5.26 2.77 5.85
CA VAL A 376 4.27 2.43 4.81
C VAL A 376 4.94 1.96 3.51
N LEU A 377 5.90 2.74 3.01
CA LEU A 377 6.59 2.41 1.76
C LEU A 377 7.37 1.09 1.90
N GLU A 378 7.99 0.84 3.05
CA GLU A 378 8.66 -0.42 3.33
C GLU A 378 7.69 -1.60 3.26
N ILE A 379 6.49 -1.50 3.86
CA ILE A 379 5.46 -2.54 3.78
C ILE A 379 5.09 -2.81 2.32
N LEU A 380 4.83 -1.76 1.53
CA LEU A 380 4.42 -1.91 0.12
C LEU A 380 5.50 -2.55 -0.76
N LEU A 381 6.78 -2.40 -0.40
CA LEU A 381 7.91 -2.95 -1.15
C LEU A 381 8.30 -4.37 -0.72
N ARG A 382 7.76 -4.90 0.40
CA ARG A 382 8.04 -6.26 0.84
C ARG A 382 7.44 -7.27 -0.15
N SER A 383 8.28 -8.12 -0.75
CA SER A 383 7.81 -9.25 -1.57
C SER A 383 6.99 -10.23 -0.72
N PRO A 384 5.88 -10.78 -1.25
CA PRO A 384 5.19 -11.90 -0.60
C PRO A 384 6.17 -13.08 -0.53
N GLY A 385 6.73 -13.35 0.66
CA GLY A 385 7.68 -14.45 0.88
C GLY A 385 8.96 -14.11 1.65
N ALA A 386 9.26 -12.83 1.93
CA ALA A 386 10.49 -12.44 2.63
C ALA A 386 10.49 -12.70 4.17
N GLY A 387 9.55 -13.52 4.65
CA GLY A 387 9.39 -13.80 6.08
C GLY A 387 8.56 -15.05 6.32
N LYS A 388 9.10 -16.21 5.93
CA LYS A 388 8.79 -17.50 6.53
C LYS A 388 10.08 -18.28 6.73
#